data_AF-A0A925YWY5-F1
#
_entry.id   AF-A0A925YWY5-F1
#
_cell.length_a   1.000
_cell.length_b   1.000
_cell.length_c   1.000
_cell.angle_alpha   90.00
_cell.angle_beta   90.00
_cell.angle_gamma   90.00
#
_symmetry.space_group_name_H-M   'P 1'
#
loop_
_entity.id
_entity.type
_entity.pdbx_description
1 polymer ?
#
loop_
_entity_poly.entity_id
_entity_poly.type
_entity_poly.pdbx_seq_one_letter_code
_entity_poly.pdbx_strand_id
1 'polypeptide(L)'
;MMTKIHAFTALIFSVLLSISGCTSQESSDPVAPPVNSPQTLTVTTGSGGGTYTGGDTVNIWANPYPAGQVFDKWTGDVAALTDIYAWHTALTMPASSVNLTATYKSAPAWTAQYEVINGSNVYSYFPAFHKGVITLYHGSGGNARSWMKGTDGETPNVESQNFCWDAVAAGYAVIATESTDRIADPNANKQWDNAFNNPANPDVLLIKALIDTFKARGKVAASEPVYSVGMSNGGGFSCGVASVLSFKAAGIFCVPGLAQIVSQTTVPMIWCLAQNDVNEDPTRNTEAATNRNTLANRGIGTALYINPPSPVYPYRLWRIAGIDSAGSRLIYNALKSNGYLDGKDYLTINPKTTTTWTAVIPAPYNANFYLGDIGDQLAACYAEHKFYSDFGNKVIKFFDAHF
;
A
#
# COMPACT_ATOMS: atom_id res chain seq x y z
N MET A 1 -7.53 39.30 87.20
CA MET A 1 -7.31 40.71 86.81
C MET A 1 -7.96 40.91 85.45
N MET A 2 -9.19 41.44 85.38
CA MET A 2 -9.50 42.85 85.02
C MET A 2 -8.99 43.22 83.61
N THR A 3 -9.71 43.76 82.62
CA THR A 3 -11.12 44.19 82.45
C THR A 3 -11.34 44.62 80.97
N LYS A 4 -12.61 44.61 80.51
CA LYS A 4 -13.31 45.54 79.58
C LYS A 4 -12.96 45.67 78.08
N ILE A 5 -13.91 45.17 77.28
CA ILE A 5 -14.72 45.81 76.20
C ILE A 5 -14.36 47.26 75.84
N HIS A 6 -14.28 47.59 74.53
CA HIS A 6 -14.89 48.79 73.89
C HIS A 6 -15.16 48.53 72.39
N ALA A 7 -16.38 48.84 71.94
CA ALA A 7 -16.78 48.96 70.55
C ALA A 7 -16.35 50.33 69.98
N PHE A 8 -16.21 50.51 68.66
CA PHE A 8 -16.54 51.77 67.97
C PHE A 8 -16.65 51.63 66.43
N THR A 9 -17.49 52.51 65.91
CA THR A 9 -18.11 52.68 64.59
C THR A 9 -17.21 53.28 63.50
N ALA A 10 -17.70 53.20 62.25
CA ALA A 10 -17.09 53.63 60.99
C ALA A 10 -16.88 55.15 60.81
N LEU A 11 -15.93 55.53 59.94
CA LEU A 11 -16.09 56.67 59.01
C LEU A 11 -15.09 56.60 57.82
N ILE A 12 -15.57 57.04 56.66
CA ILE A 12 -14.92 57.10 55.34
C ILE A 12 -13.93 58.27 55.25
N PHE A 13 -12.80 58.09 54.55
CA PHE A 13 -12.07 59.19 53.92
C PHE A 13 -11.45 58.75 52.58
N SER A 14 -11.73 59.54 51.54
CA SER A 14 -11.23 59.46 50.17
C SER A 14 -9.91 60.21 50.00
N VAL A 15 -8.90 59.65 49.34
CA VAL A 15 -7.80 60.41 48.69
C VAL A 15 -7.26 59.65 47.47
N LEU A 16 -7.13 60.38 46.35
CA LEU A 16 -6.52 59.97 45.08
C LEU A 16 -5.05 59.56 45.24
N LEU A 17 -4.58 58.61 44.43
CA LEU A 17 -3.16 58.41 44.18
C LEU A 17 -2.90 58.30 42.67
N SER A 18 -2.02 59.17 42.17
CA SER A 18 -1.51 59.15 40.81
C SER A 18 0.02 58.94 40.84
N ILE A 19 0.43 57.95 40.04
CA ILE A 19 1.69 57.71 39.29
C ILE A 19 3.04 57.63 40.04
N SER A 20 3.70 56.46 39.98
CA SER A 20 4.96 56.29 39.21
C SER A 20 5.55 54.87 39.27
N GLY A 21 5.70 54.28 38.09
CA GLY A 21 6.95 53.65 37.63
C GLY A 21 7.34 52.27 38.18
N CYS A 22 7.02 51.22 37.41
CA CYS A 22 7.93 50.08 37.25
C CYS A 22 7.71 49.46 35.86
N THR A 23 8.72 49.58 35.00
CA THR A 23 8.77 48.93 33.69
C THR A 23 9.15 47.46 33.86
N SER A 24 8.26 46.53 33.53
CA SER A 24 8.63 45.15 33.23
C SER A 24 8.88 45.04 31.73
N GLN A 25 10.10 44.67 31.33
CA GLN A 25 10.38 44.23 29.97
C GLN A 25 9.59 42.94 29.71
N GLU A 26 8.71 42.96 28.70
CA GLU A 26 8.15 41.75 28.13
C GLU A 26 9.26 41.02 27.36
N SER A 27 9.52 39.77 27.73
CA SER A 27 10.34 38.84 26.96
C SER A 27 9.61 38.52 25.66
N SER A 28 10.24 38.84 24.53
CA SER A 28 9.76 38.50 23.19
C SER A 28 10.07 37.03 22.87
N ASP A 29 9.47 36.10 23.62
CA ASP A 29 9.41 34.71 23.18
C ASP A 29 8.40 34.62 22.02
N PRO A 30 8.70 33.89 20.93
CA PRO A 30 7.74 33.72 19.86
C PRO A 30 6.53 32.95 20.40
N VAL A 31 5.38 33.62 20.48
CA VAL A 31 4.10 32.99 20.77
C VAL A 31 3.86 31.91 19.72
N ALA A 32 3.76 30.65 20.15
CA ALA A 32 3.38 29.56 19.27
C ALA A 32 2.08 29.95 18.52
N PRO A 33 2.02 29.78 17.19
CA PRO A 33 0.83 30.16 16.45
C PRO A 33 -0.39 29.44 17.02
N PRO A 34 -1.58 30.09 17.09
CA PRO A 34 -2.77 29.42 17.58
C PRO A 34 -3.05 28.17 16.75
N VAL A 35 -3.59 27.12 17.39
CA VAL A 35 -3.81 25.77 16.81
C VAL A 35 -4.57 25.79 15.46
N ASN A 36 -5.27 26.90 15.15
CA ASN A 36 -6.06 27.09 13.93
C ASN A 36 -5.37 27.94 12.84
N SER A 37 -4.11 28.35 13.02
CA SER A 37 -3.37 29.04 11.96
C SER A 37 -2.91 28.06 10.89
N PRO A 38 -3.17 28.33 9.59
CA PRO A 38 -2.70 27.46 8.52
C PRO A 38 -1.16 27.36 8.50
N GLN A 39 -0.67 26.12 8.45
CA GLN A 39 0.73 25.75 8.41
C GLN A 39 1.10 25.23 7.02
N THR A 40 2.35 25.44 6.61
CA THR A 40 2.83 24.97 5.31
C THR A 40 3.39 23.56 5.44
N LEU A 41 2.90 22.65 4.60
CA LEU A 41 3.50 21.36 4.34
C LEU A 41 4.27 21.42 3.01
N THR A 42 5.58 21.33 3.09
CA THR A 42 6.45 21.23 1.91
C THR A 42 6.84 19.77 1.69
N VAL A 43 6.44 19.22 0.53
CA VAL A 43 6.81 17.87 0.12
C VAL A 43 7.72 17.98 -1.10
N THR A 44 8.98 17.61 -0.91
CA THR A 44 9.98 17.54 -1.98
C THR A 44 10.03 16.11 -2.52
N THR A 45 10.24 15.97 -3.84
CA THR A 45 10.23 14.68 -4.56
C THR A 45 8.97 13.85 -4.31
N GLY A 46 7.86 14.53 -3.99
CA GLY A 46 6.58 13.94 -3.70
C GLY A 46 5.43 14.92 -3.88
N SER A 47 4.24 14.46 -3.52
CA SER A 47 2.96 15.15 -3.68
C SER A 47 2.19 15.18 -2.36
N GLY A 48 1.23 16.10 -2.26
CA GLY A 48 0.44 16.34 -1.03
C GLY A 48 0.91 17.52 -0.19
N GLY A 49 1.85 18.33 -0.69
CA GLY A 49 2.21 19.61 -0.10
C GLY A 49 1.13 20.68 -0.30
N GLY A 50 1.12 21.68 0.56
CA GLY A 50 0.09 22.72 0.58
C GLY A 50 0.03 23.46 1.92
N THR A 51 -1.10 24.10 2.16
CA THR A 51 -1.39 24.81 3.40
C THR A 51 -2.54 24.12 4.12
N TYR A 52 -2.33 23.73 5.37
CA TYR A 52 -3.25 22.90 6.17
C TYR A 52 -3.39 23.43 7.59
N THR A 53 -4.49 23.14 8.26
CA THR A 53 -4.69 23.51 9.66
C THR A 53 -4.12 22.43 10.58
N GLY A 54 -3.67 22.80 11.78
CA GLY A 54 -3.27 21.83 12.79
C GLY A 54 -4.38 20.82 13.06
N GLY A 55 -4.04 19.53 13.07
CA GLY A 55 -4.97 18.41 13.23
C GLY A 55 -5.51 17.82 11.91
N ASP A 56 -5.31 18.48 10.77
CA ASP A 56 -5.69 17.90 9.48
C ASP A 56 -4.93 16.60 9.21
N THR A 57 -5.62 15.56 8.71
CA THR A 57 -4.95 14.37 8.18
C THR A 57 -4.66 14.58 6.70
N VAL A 58 -3.38 14.56 6.34
CA VAL A 58 -2.92 14.80 4.98
C VAL A 58 -2.23 13.55 4.46
N ASN A 59 -2.61 13.11 3.27
CA ASN A 59 -1.89 12.05 2.57
C ASN A 59 -0.77 12.65 1.73
N ILE A 60 0.37 11.96 1.67
CA ILE A 60 1.50 12.32 0.84
C ILE A 60 2.02 11.09 0.10
N TRP A 61 2.58 11.32 -1.10
CA TRP A 61 3.11 10.27 -1.96
C TRP A 61 4.48 10.66 -2.47
N ALA A 62 5.39 9.71 -2.53
CA ALA A 62 6.62 9.85 -3.27
C ALA A 62 6.31 9.89 -4.78
N ASN A 63 7.14 10.62 -5.53
CA ASN A 63 7.11 10.58 -6.98
C ASN A 63 7.33 9.14 -7.51
N PRO A 64 6.95 8.84 -8.77
CA PRO A 64 7.25 7.56 -9.39
C PRO A 64 8.74 7.21 -9.29
N TYR A 65 9.04 5.92 -9.25
CA TYR A 65 10.39 5.43 -9.04
C TYR A 65 11.31 5.92 -10.18
N PRO A 66 12.39 6.66 -9.88
CA PRO A 66 13.40 6.98 -10.87
C PRO A 66 14.00 5.70 -11.48
N ALA A 67 14.49 5.78 -12.71
CA ALA A 67 15.12 4.64 -13.37
C ALA A 67 16.27 4.07 -12.52
N GLY A 68 16.24 2.75 -12.26
CA GLY A 68 17.25 2.06 -11.45
C GLY A 68 17.18 2.37 -9.95
N GLN A 69 16.04 2.86 -9.46
CA GLN A 69 15.84 3.16 -8.04
C GLN A 69 14.47 2.67 -7.56
N VAL A 70 14.36 2.47 -6.26
CA VAL A 70 13.08 2.28 -5.56
C VAL A 70 12.98 3.27 -4.41
N PHE A 71 11.76 3.47 -3.91
CA PHE A 71 11.56 4.29 -2.70
C PHE A 71 12.39 3.72 -1.52
N ASP A 72 13.07 4.61 -0.79
CA ASP A 72 13.80 4.24 0.43
C ASP A 72 12.99 4.61 1.66
N LYS A 73 12.80 5.92 1.89
CA LYS A 73 12.09 6.48 3.04
C LYS A 73 11.79 7.97 2.86
N TRP A 74 10.94 8.49 3.72
CA TRP A 74 10.80 9.93 3.97
C TRP A 74 11.89 10.44 4.92
N THR A 75 12.38 11.67 4.69
CA THR A 75 13.32 12.39 5.57
C THR A 75 12.86 13.82 5.83
N GLY A 76 13.44 14.49 6.83
CA GLY A 76 13.03 15.81 7.30
C GLY A 76 12.20 15.70 8.59
N ASP A 77 11.09 16.42 8.65
CA ASP A 77 10.19 16.52 9.81
C ASP A 77 9.25 15.30 9.92
N VAL A 78 9.83 14.10 9.96
CA VAL A 78 9.11 12.82 9.83
C VAL A 78 8.34 12.38 11.08
N ALA A 79 8.46 13.12 12.20
CA ALA A 79 7.86 12.75 13.48
C ALA A 79 6.33 12.62 13.44
N ALA A 80 5.68 13.33 12.51
CA ALA A 80 4.23 13.29 12.32
C ALA A 80 3.76 12.21 11.34
N LEU A 81 4.67 11.50 10.66
CA LEU A 81 4.31 10.49 9.66
C LEU A 81 3.91 9.16 10.31
N THR A 82 2.89 8.54 9.74
CA THR A 82 2.40 7.22 10.16
C THR A 82 3.42 6.12 9.86
N ASP A 83 4.06 6.16 8.69
CA ASP A 83 5.10 5.22 8.28
C ASP A 83 6.09 5.93 7.36
N ILE A 84 7.34 6.05 7.79
CA ILE A 84 8.41 6.68 7.01
C ILE A 84 8.88 5.82 5.84
N TYR A 85 8.59 4.52 5.87
CA TYR A 85 9.01 3.54 4.86
C TYR A 85 7.92 3.22 3.84
N ALA A 86 6.78 3.91 3.90
CA ALA A 86 5.69 3.75 2.93
C ALA A 86 5.75 4.89 1.91
N TRP A 87 5.82 4.55 0.62
CA TRP A 87 5.88 5.54 -0.46
C TRP A 87 4.62 6.41 -0.48
N HIS A 88 3.48 5.84 -0.08
CA HIS A 88 2.25 6.54 0.27
C HIS A 88 2.08 6.47 1.79
N THR A 89 1.95 7.62 2.44
CA THR A 89 1.78 7.70 3.89
C THR A 89 0.91 8.90 4.25
N ALA A 90 0.52 9.00 5.52
CA ALA A 90 -0.25 10.12 6.03
C ALA A 90 0.43 10.74 7.25
N LEU A 91 0.18 12.03 7.46
CA LEU A 91 0.51 12.76 8.67
C LEU A 91 -0.71 13.47 9.25
N THR A 92 -0.73 13.60 10.57
CA THR A 92 -1.55 14.60 11.24
C THR A 92 -0.75 15.91 11.29
N MET A 93 -1.23 16.95 10.65
CA MET A 93 -0.52 18.22 10.53
C MET A 93 -0.32 18.83 11.94
N PRO A 94 0.92 19.10 12.38
CA PRO A 94 1.16 19.77 13.64
C PRO A 94 0.82 21.27 13.55
N ALA A 95 0.84 21.97 14.68
CA ALA A 95 0.70 23.44 14.74
C ALA A 95 1.98 24.19 14.29
N SER A 96 2.77 23.58 13.40
CA SER A 96 3.99 24.13 12.83
C SER A 96 4.16 23.66 11.37
N SER A 97 4.90 24.41 10.56
CA SER A 97 5.27 23.96 9.22
C SER A 97 6.07 22.65 9.25
N VAL A 98 5.95 21.87 8.18
CA VAL A 98 6.56 20.53 8.04
C VAL A 98 7.26 20.44 6.70
N ASN A 99 8.51 19.98 6.70
CA ASN A 99 9.31 19.75 5.49
C ASN A 99 9.64 18.26 5.37
N LEU A 100 9.14 17.64 4.30
CA LEU A 100 9.36 16.22 4.01
C LEU A 100 9.99 16.06 2.63
N THR A 101 10.88 15.09 2.50
CA THR A 101 11.51 14.72 1.24
C THR A 101 11.44 13.21 1.04
N ALA A 102 10.94 12.77 -0.11
CA ALA A 102 11.00 11.36 -0.49
C ALA A 102 12.41 11.03 -0.99
N THR A 103 13.05 10.04 -0.38
CA THR A 103 14.37 9.57 -0.78
C THR A 103 14.27 8.22 -1.47
N TYR A 104 15.21 7.96 -2.37
CA TYR A 104 15.26 6.77 -3.20
C TYR A 104 16.62 6.10 -3.06
N LYS A 105 16.63 4.78 -3.12
CA LYS A 105 17.86 3.98 -3.08
C LYS A 105 18.06 3.27 -4.41
N SER A 106 19.32 3.00 -4.72
CA SER A 106 19.66 2.24 -5.91
C SER A 106 19.04 0.84 -5.84
N ALA A 107 18.44 0.43 -6.95
CA ALA A 107 17.94 -0.92 -7.17
C ALA A 107 18.55 -1.44 -8.48
N PRO A 108 18.79 -2.76 -8.61
CA PRO A 108 19.21 -3.33 -9.88
C PRO A 108 18.23 -2.92 -10.98
N ALA A 109 18.74 -2.48 -12.13
CA ALA A 109 17.90 -2.41 -13.32
C ALA A 109 17.70 -3.85 -13.83
N TRP A 110 16.45 -4.28 -13.96
CA TRP A 110 16.16 -5.64 -14.39
C TRP A 110 14.89 -5.73 -15.23
N THR A 111 14.83 -6.77 -16.04
CA THR A 111 13.68 -7.20 -16.82
C THR A 111 13.44 -8.67 -16.50
N ALA A 112 12.19 -9.08 -16.30
CA ALA A 112 11.89 -10.48 -16.06
C ALA A 112 12.25 -11.31 -17.30
N GLN A 113 12.90 -12.44 -17.09
CA GLN A 113 13.04 -13.46 -18.11
C GLN A 113 11.68 -14.09 -18.34
N TYR A 114 11.26 -14.12 -19.60
CA TYR A 114 10.06 -14.81 -20.02
C TYR A 114 10.43 -16.17 -20.62
N GLU A 115 9.78 -17.24 -20.16
CA GLU A 115 9.85 -18.57 -20.75
C GLU A 115 8.54 -19.33 -20.53
N VAL A 116 8.32 -20.38 -21.33
CA VAL A 116 7.21 -21.31 -21.12
C VAL A 116 7.73 -22.56 -20.43
N ILE A 117 7.26 -22.82 -19.21
CA ILE A 117 7.61 -24.02 -18.43
C ILE A 117 6.35 -24.83 -18.19
N ASN A 118 6.36 -26.11 -18.61
CA ASN A 118 5.21 -27.02 -18.48
C ASN A 118 3.90 -26.44 -19.05
N GLY A 119 4.00 -25.69 -20.15
CA GLY A 119 2.85 -25.03 -20.80
C GLY A 119 2.41 -23.71 -20.14
N SER A 120 3.00 -23.32 -19.00
CA SER A 120 2.71 -22.06 -18.34
C SER A 120 3.64 -20.94 -18.78
N ASN A 121 3.10 -19.74 -18.97
CA ASN A 121 3.91 -18.53 -19.09
C ASN A 121 4.55 -18.21 -17.74
N VAL A 122 5.88 -18.11 -17.71
CA VAL A 122 6.64 -17.82 -16.51
C VAL A 122 7.47 -16.57 -16.72
N TYR A 123 7.31 -15.62 -15.80
CA TYR A 123 8.11 -14.42 -15.71
C TYR A 123 8.94 -14.51 -14.44
N SER A 124 10.26 -14.50 -14.56
CA SER A 124 11.13 -14.66 -13.40
C SER A 124 12.33 -13.73 -13.42
N TYR A 125 12.78 -13.34 -12.24
CA TYR A 125 14.06 -12.66 -12.08
C TYR A 125 14.77 -13.17 -10.83
N PHE A 126 16.02 -13.60 -11.03
CA PHE A 126 16.91 -14.10 -9.99
C PHE A 126 18.13 -13.18 -9.90
N PRO A 127 18.19 -12.28 -8.90
CA PRO A 127 19.42 -11.56 -8.59
C PRO A 127 20.59 -12.53 -8.38
N ALA A 128 21.81 -12.13 -8.73
CA ALA A 128 23.00 -12.97 -8.57
C ALA A 128 23.16 -13.51 -7.13
N PHE A 129 22.82 -12.67 -6.16
CA PHE A 129 22.61 -13.07 -4.77
C PHE A 129 21.20 -12.69 -4.37
N HIS A 130 20.43 -13.67 -3.94
CA HIS A 130 19.10 -13.47 -3.38
C HIS A 130 18.97 -14.35 -2.15
N LYS A 131 18.15 -13.88 -1.21
CA LYS A 131 17.97 -14.54 0.08
C LYS A 131 16.84 -15.56 0.03
N GLY A 132 15.79 -15.27 -0.75
CA GLY A 132 14.67 -16.18 -0.97
C GLY A 132 13.90 -15.87 -2.24
N VAL A 133 12.89 -16.69 -2.52
CA VAL A 133 12.07 -16.61 -3.73
C VAL A 133 10.63 -16.26 -3.37
N ILE A 134 10.05 -15.26 -4.01
CA ILE A 134 8.63 -14.92 -3.89
C ILE A 134 7.89 -15.39 -5.15
N THR A 135 6.93 -16.31 -4.98
CA THR A 135 6.01 -16.72 -6.04
C THR A 135 4.74 -15.87 -6.02
N LEU A 136 4.30 -15.41 -7.19
CA LEU A 136 3.27 -14.38 -7.37
C LEU A 136 2.04 -14.94 -8.10
N TYR A 137 0.85 -14.76 -7.52
CA TYR A 137 -0.40 -15.38 -8.01
C TYR A 137 -1.47 -14.35 -8.34
N HIS A 138 -1.87 -14.31 -9.62
CA HIS A 138 -2.87 -13.38 -10.13
C HIS A 138 -4.28 -13.64 -9.56
N GLY A 139 -5.13 -12.61 -9.52
CA GLY A 139 -6.56 -12.78 -9.22
C GLY A 139 -7.35 -13.39 -10.40
N SER A 140 -8.65 -13.63 -10.20
CA SER A 140 -9.53 -14.19 -11.24
C SER A 140 -9.49 -13.38 -12.53
N GLY A 141 -9.35 -14.03 -13.68
CA GLY A 141 -9.23 -13.36 -14.98
C GLY A 141 -7.87 -12.71 -15.26
N GLY A 142 -7.03 -12.54 -14.23
CA GLY A 142 -5.66 -12.02 -14.32
C GLY A 142 -4.68 -13.04 -14.92
N ASN A 143 -3.42 -12.64 -15.07
CA ASN A 143 -2.35 -13.46 -15.64
C ASN A 143 -0.98 -13.12 -15.02
N ALA A 144 0.04 -13.92 -15.32
CA ALA A 144 1.41 -13.74 -14.83
C ALA A 144 2.02 -12.39 -15.27
N ARG A 145 1.75 -11.97 -16.52
CA ARG A 145 2.24 -10.71 -17.10
C ARG A 145 1.82 -9.47 -16.31
N SER A 146 0.73 -9.58 -15.55
CA SER A 146 0.22 -8.48 -14.73
C SER A 146 1.18 -8.09 -13.61
N TRP A 147 2.11 -8.98 -13.23
CA TRP A 147 3.08 -8.74 -12.17
C TRP A 147 4.36 -8.05 -12.64
N MET A 148 4.89 -8.42 -13.80
CA MET A 148 6.21 -8.00 -14.25
C MET A 148 6.30 -7.84 -15.76
N LYS A 149 7.08 -6.85 -16.20
CA LYS A 149 7.46 -6.68 -17.59
C LYS A 149 8.44 -7.78 -18.01
N GLY A 150 8.07 -8.57 -19.01
CA GLY A 150 8.94 -9.57 -19.61
C GLY A 150 9.79 -9.02 -20.75
N THR A 151 10.63 -9.89 -21.31
CA THR A 151 11.38 -9.66 -22.56
C THR A 151 10.48 -9.65 -23.82
N ASP A 152 9.19 -9.91 -23.65
CA ASP A 152 8.13 -9.88 -24.67
C ASP A 152 7.61 -8.47 -24.97
N GLY A 153 7.92 -7.48 -24.13
CA GLY A 153 7.67 -6.06 -24.39
C GLY A 153 6.35 -5.49 -23.86
N GLU A 154 5.56 -6.29 -23.14
CA GLU A 154 4.26 -5.84 -22.59
C GLU A 154 4.40 -5.05 -21.27
N THR A 155 3.39 -4.24 -20.92
CA THR A 155 3.42 -3.38 -19.72
C THR A 155 2.58 -4.00 -18.60
N PRO A 156 3.16 -4.25 -17.40
CA PRO A 156 2.45 -4.81 -16.25
C PRO A 156 1.61 -3.75 -15.53
N ASN A 157 0.75 -4.19 -14.60
CA ASN A 157 0.09 -3.28 -13.68
C ASN A 157 1.12 -2.62 -12.75
N VAL A 158 1.05 -1.29 -12.61
CA VAL A 158 2.05 -0.51 -11.88
C VAL A 158 2.18 -0.91 -10.40
N GLU A 159 1.09 -1.27 -9.73
CA GLU A 159 1.13 -1.64 -8.31
C GLU A 159 1.84 -2.99 -8.11
N SER A 160 1.50 -3.97 -8.94
CA SER A 160 2.16 -5.28 -8.93
C SER A 160 3.63 -5.17 -9.31
N GLN A 161 3.95 -4.34 -10.30
CA GLN A 161 5.34 -4.10 -10.72
C GLN A 161 6.17 -3.44 -9.63
N ASN A 162 5.64 -2.42 -8.96
CA ASN A 162 6.33 -1.74 -7.86
C ASN A 162 6.60 -2.70 -6.70
N PHE A 163 5.65 -3.57 -6.36
CA PHE A 163 5.89 -4.63 -5.36
C PHE A 163 7.08 -5.52 -5.76
N CYS A 164 7.14 -5.95 -7.03
CA CYS A 164 8.25 -6.78 -7.51
C CYS A 164 9.59 -6.04 -7.48
N TRP A 165 9.61 -4.76 -7.86
CA TRP A 165 10.81 -3.92 -7.77
C TRP A 165 11.30 -3.77 -6.33
N ASP A 166 10.39 -3.51 -5.40
CA ASP A 166 10.72 -3.38 -3.97
C ASP A 166 11.23 -4.71 -3.40
N ALA A 167 10.62 -5.83 -3.77
CA ALA A 167 11.05 -7.17 -3.37
C ALA A 167 12.46 -7.51 -3.88
N VAL A 168 12.74 -7.22 -5.16
CA VAL A 168 14.06 -7.44 -5.75
C VAL A 168 15.10 -6.52 -5.11
N ALA A 169 14.77 -5.25 -4.87
CA ALA A 169 15.64 -4.32 -4.16
C ALA A 169 15.90 -4.75 -2.70
N ALA A 170 15.00 -5.51 -2.08
CA ALA A 170 15.16 -6.12 -0.76
C ALA A 170 15.92 -7.47 -0.79
N GLY A 171 16.38 -7.91 -1.96
CA GLY A 171 17.20 -9.11 -2.14
C GLY A 171 16.42 -10.40 -2.37
N TYR A 172 15.16 -10.33 -2.81
CA TYR A 172 14.38 -11.51 -3.20
C TYR A 172 14.44 -11.77 -4.71
N ALA A 173 14.41 -13.04 -5.09
CA ALA A 173 14.01 -13.44 -6.44
C ALA A 173 12.47 -13.44 -6.54
N VAL A 174 11.96 -13.27 -7.75
CA VAL A 174 10.51 -13.22 -8.02
C VAL A 174 10.14 -14.13 -9.18
N ILE A 175 9.01 -14.82 -9.05
CA ILE A 175 8.46 -15.72 -10.07
C ILE A 175 6.95 -15.46 -10.16
N ALA A 176 6.45 -15.10 -11.34
CA ALA A 176 5.02 -15.07 -11.64
C ALA A 176 4.67 -16.12 -12.70
N THR A 177 3.55 -16.80 -12.51
CA THR A 177 3.06 -17.86 -13.40
C THR A 177 1.53 -17.86 -13.46
N GLU A 178 0.97 -18.65 -14.37
CA GLU A 178 -0.46 -18.79 -14.61
C GLU A 178 -1.08 -19.92 -13.79
N SER A 179 -2.40 -19.84 -13.56
CA SER A 179 -3.17 -21.01 -13.15
C SER A 179 -3.32 -22.02 -14.29
N THR A 180 -3.43 -23.29 -13.96
CA THR A 180 -3.57 -24.41 -14.90
C THR A 180 -4.85 -24.31 -15.73
N ASP A 181 -5.94 -23.83 -15.15
CA ASP A 181 -7.19 -23.54 -15.89
C ASP A 181 -6.95 -22.54 -17.04
N ARG A 182 -6.16 -21.48 -16.78
CA ARG A 182 -5.79 -20.50 -17.82
C ARG A 182 -4.93 -21.12 -18.92
N ILE A 183 -4.08 -22.10 -18.59
CA ILE A 183 -3.25 -22.81 -19.58
C ILE A 183 -4.14 -23.71 -20.45
N ALA A 184 -5.12 -24.38 -19.84
CA ALA A 184 -5.98 -25.35 -20.51
C ALA A 184 -7.00 -24.70 -21.44
N ASP A 185 -7.61 -23.58 -21.04
CA ASP A 185 -8.59 -22.85 -21.86
C ASP A 185 -8.46 -21.33 -21.68
N PRO A 186 -8.07 -20.57 -22.73
CA PRO A 186 -8.00 -19.12 -22.67
C PRO A 186 -9.37 -18.44 -22.51
N ASN A 187 -10.49 -19.17 -22.54
CA ASN A 187 -11.84 -18.69 -22.28
C ASN A 187 -12.41 -19.10 -20.92
N ALA A 188 -11.71 -19.95 -20.15
CA ALA A 188 -12.16 -20.34 -18.83
C ALA A 188 -12.12 -19.17 -17.82
N ASN A 189 -12.58 -19.44 -16.60
CA ASN A 189 -12.66 -18.45 -15.53
C ASN A 189 -11.27 -17.94 -15.08
N LYS A 190 -10.19 -18.65 -15.46
CA LYS A 190 -8.78 -18.27 -15.22
C LYS A 190 -8.53 -18.05 -13.74
N GLN A 191 -8.90 -19.06 -12.96
CA GLN A 191 -8.77 -19.07 -11.52
C GLN A 191 -7.80 -20.16 -11.09
N TRP A 192 -7.18 -19.93 -9.93
CA TRP A 192 -6.46 -20.94 -9.18
C TRP A 192 -7.46 -21.86 -8.47
N ASP A 193 -7.14 -23.15 -8.42
CA ASP A 193 -7.85 -24.18 -7.68
C ASP A 193 -7.58 -24.04 -6.18
N ASN A 194 -8.55 -23.47 -5.47
CA ASN A 194 -8.52 -23.29 -4.01
C ASN A 194 -9.00 -24.54 -3.24
N ALA A 195 -9.26 -25.66 -3.91
CA ALA A 195 -9.61 -26.94 -3.29
C ALA A 195 -8.35 -27.72 -2.86
N PHE A 196 -7.80 -27.36 -1.69
CA PHE A 196 -6.59 -27.97 -1.13
C PHE A 196 -6.81 -29.32 -0.42
N ASN A 197 -8.05 -29.82 -0.36
CA ASN A 197 -8.35 -31.19 0.06
C ASN A 197 -8.02 -32.24 -1.03
N ASN A 198 -7.75 -31.80 -2.26
CA ASN A 198 -7.32 -32.65 -3.36
C ASN A 198 -5.78 -32.77 -3.39
N PRO A 199 -5.19 -33.94 -3.10
CA PRO A 199 -3.73 -34.12 -3.19
C PRO A 199 -3.20 -34.03 -4.62
N ALA A 200 -4.07 -34.12 -5.63
CA ALA A 200 -3.76 -33.94 -7.04
C ALA A 200 -4.23 -32.56 -7.57
N ASN A 201 -4.28 -31.54 -6.71
CA ASN A 201 -4.58 -30.17 -7.13
C ASN A 201 -3.58 -29.73 -8.22
N PRO A 202 -4.05 -29.42 -9.44
CA PRO A 202 -3.17 -29.23 -10.59
C PRO A 202 -2.30 -27.97 -10.44
N ASP A 203 -2.80 -26.93 -9.80
CA ASP A 203 -2.04 -25.71 -9.55
C ASP A 203 -0.94 -25.91 -8.52
N VAL A 204 -1.20 -26.66 -7.44
CA VAL A 204 -0.16 -27.02 -6.46
C VAL A 204 0.96 -27.83 -7.13
N LEU A 205 0.59 -28.81 -7.97
CA LEU A 205 1.55 -29.61 -8.71
C LEU A 205 2.37 -28.78 -9.70
N LEU A 206 1.73 -27.82 -10.39
CA LEU A 206 2.41 -26.88 -11.29
C LEU A 206 3.44 -26.04 -10.53
N ILE A 207 3.05 -25.43 -9.40
CA ILE A 207 3.97 -24.60 -8.60
C ILE A 207 5.14 -25.43 -8.07
N LYS A 208 4.87 -26.64 -7.58
CA LYS A 208 5.93 -27.55 -7.13
C LYS A 208 6.90 -27.86 -8.27
N ALA A 209 6.39 -28.25 -9.44
CA ALA A 209 7.22 -28.57 -10.60
C ALA A 209 8.03 -27.37 -11.10
N LEU A 210 7.47 -26.16 -11.01
CA LEU A 210 8.15 -24.92 -11.38
C LEU A 210 9.34 -24.63 -10.44
N ILE A 211 9.13 -24.73 -9.13
CA ILE A 211 10.19 -24.55 -8.13
C ILE A 211 11.28 -25.62 -8.33
N ASP A 212 10.90 -26.89 -8.51
CA ASP A 212 11.84 -27.98 -8.76
C ASP A 212 12.65 -27.76 -10.04
N THR A 213 12.03 -27.20 -11.09
CA THR A 213 12.72 -26.82 -12.33
C THR A 213 13.82 -25.78 -12.08
N PHE A 214 13.51 -24.72 -11.32
CA PHE A 214 14.53 -23.71 -11.00
C PHE A 214 15.59 -24.21 -10.02
N LYS A 215 15.26 -25.15 -9.12
CA LYS A 215 16.25 -25.85 -8.29
C LYS A 215 17.20 -26.70 -9.13
N ALA A 216 16.67 -27.49 -10.07
CA ALA A 216 17.48 -28.31 -10.97
C ALA A 216 18.42 -27.47 -11.86
N ARG A 217 17.99 -26.25 -12.22
CA ARG A 217 18.79 -25.28 -12.97
C ARG A 217 19.79 -24.49 -12.11
N GLY A 218 19.86 -24.75 -10.80
CA GLY A 218 20.74 -24.03 -9.87
C GLY A 218 20.36 -22.57 -9.66
N LYS A 219 19.11 -22.18 -9.98
CA LYS A 219 18.59 -20.83 -9.76
C LYS A 219 18.01 -20.65 -8.37
N VAL A 220 17.56 -21.74 -7.74
CA VAL A 220 17.03 -21.77 -6.37
C VAL A 220 17.80 -22.84 -5.59
N ALA A 221 18.36 -22.49 -4.43
CA ALA A 221 19.05 -23.48 -3.61
C ALA A 221 18.05 -24.42 -2.92
N ALA A 222 18.48 -25.65 -2.58
CA ALA A 222 17.59 -26.64 -1.97
C ALA A 222 17.01 -26.17 -0.62
N SER A 223 17.81 -25.46 0.17
CA SER A 223 17.44 -24.87 1.47
C SER A 223 16.85 -23.48 1.37
N GLU A 224 16.72 -22.93 0.16
CA GLU A 224 16.33 -21.56 -0.03
C GLU A 224 14.85 -21.35 0.36
N PRO A 225 14.55 -20.33 1.18
CA PRO A 225 13.18 -20.06 1.59
C PRO A 225 12.34 -19.59 0.41
N VAL A 226 11.14 -20.17 0.29
CA VAL A 226 10.12 -19.76 -0.68
C VAL A 226 8.98 -19.10 0.07
N TYR A 227 8.44 -18.03 -0.51
CA TYR A 227 7.34 -17.23 -0.01
C TYR A 227 6.29 -17.09 -1.12
N SER A 228 5.06 -16.77 -0.76
CA SER A 228 4.02 -16.48 -1.74
C SER A 228 3.33 -15.14 -1.52
N VAL A 229 2.90 -14.51 -2.61
CA VAL A 229 1.99 -13.36 -2.59
C VAL A 229 0.92 -13.58 -3.64
N GLY A 230 -0.34 -13.31 -3.28
CA GLY A 230 -1.42 -13.35 -4.25
C GLY A 230 -2.57 -12.42 -3.89
N MET A 231 -3.38 -12.11 -4.90
CA MET A 231 -4.53 -11.21 -4.78
C MET A 231 -5.84 -11.91 -5.14
N SER A 232 -6.92 -11.61 -4.42
CA SER A 232 -8.26 -12.17 -4.67
C SER A 232 -8.23 -13.70 -4.65
N ASN A 233 -8.72 -14.37 -5.69
CA ASN A 233 -8.60 -15.82 -5.87
C ASN A 233 -7.14 -16.33 -5.72
N GLY A 234 -6.15 -15.60 -6.26
CA GLY A 234 -4.72 -15.89 -6.08
C GLY A 234 -4.22 -15.66 -4.65
N GLY A 235 -4.87 -14.80 -3.87
CA GLY A 235 -4.62 -14.62 -2.43
C GLY A 235 -5.13 -15.80 -1.61
N GLY A 236 -6.29 -16.36 -1.98
CA GLY A 236 -6.76 -17.65 -1.46
C GLY A 236 -5.77 -18.76 -1.78
N PHE A 237 -5.25 -18.76 -3.02
CA PHE A 237 -4.30 -19.79 -3.45
C PHE A 237 -2.97 -19.65 -2.71
N SER A 238 -2.46 -18.42 -2.54
CA SER A 238 -1.29 -18.09 -1.72
C SER A 238 -1.40 -18.68 -0.30
N CYS A 239 -2.57 -18.55 0.33
CA CYS A 239 -2.84 -19.11 1.66
C CYS A 239 -2.66 -20.63 1.71
N GLY A 240 -3.24 -21.34 0.75
CA GLY A 240 -3.19 -22.81 0.73
C GLY A 240 -1.88 -23.38 0.20
N VAL A 241 -1.35 -22.88 -0.92
CA VAL A 241 -0.14 -23.41 -1.55
C VAL A 241 1.08 -23.25 -0.65
N ALA A 242 1.17 -22.12 0.07
CA ALA A 242 2.21 -21.92 1.08
C ALA A 242 2.16 -22.96 2.18
N SER A 243 0.95 -23.31 2.64
CA SER A 243 0.74 -24.31 3.68
C SER A 243 1.06 -25.72 3.20
N VAL A 244 0.62 -26.09 1.99
CA VAL A 244 0.84 -27.43 1.42
C VAL A 244 2.30 -27.67 1.04
N LEU A 245 2.97 -26.65 0.48
CA LEU A 245 4.37 -26.76 0.06
C LEU A 245 5.37 -26.28 1.13
N SER A 246 4.90 -25.98 2.34
CA SER A 246 5.72 -25.56 3.49
C SER A 246 6.60 -24.33 3.19
N PHE A 247 6.02 -23.31 2.56
CA PHE A 247 6.67 -22.01 2.36
C PHE A 247 6.91 -21.29 3.70
N LYS A 248 7.82 -20.33 3.72
CA LYS A 248 8.22 -19.61 4.94
C LYS A 248 7.19 -18.59 5.42
N ALA A 249 6.50 -17.93 4.50
CA ALA A 249 5.38 -17.05 4.82
C ALA A 249 4.54 -16.75 3.57
N ALA A 250 3.31 -16.28 3.77
CA ALA A 250 2.39 -15.89 2.70
C ALA A 250 1.84 -14.47 2.88
N GLY A 251 1.79 -13.72 1.79
CA GLY A 251 1.04 -12.47 1.65
C GLY A 251 -0.29 -12.70 0.94
N ILE A 252 -1.36 -12.18 1.54
CA ILE A 252 -2.74 -12.40 1.12
C ILE A 252 -3.40 -11.03 0.90
N PHE A 253 -3.74 -10.71 -0.36
CA PHE A 253 -4.33 -9.42 -0.73
C PHE A 253 -5.82 -9.55 -1.08
N CYS A 254 -6.64 -8.63 -0.55
CA CYS A 254 -8.07 -8.46 -0.89
C CYS A 254 -8.92 -9.74 -0.77
N VAL A 255 -8.63 -10.61 0.20
CA VAL A 255 -9.39 -11.85 0.47
C VAL A 255 -9.11 -12.31 1.91
N PRO A 256 -10.04 -13.00 2.60
CA PRO A 256 -9.82 -13.51 3.94
C PRO A 256 -8.80 -14.64 4.05
N GLY A 257 -8.33 -15.21 2.94
CA GLY A 257 -7.65 -16.50 2.94
C GLY A 257 -8.65 -17.64 3.14
N LEU A 258 -8.16 -18.83 3.50
CA LEU A 258 -8.98 -20.04 3.58
C LEU A 258 -9.05 -20.54 5.02
N ALA A 259 -10.21 -20.41 5.68
CA ALA A 259 -10.38 -20.75 7.10
C ALA A 259 -9.98 -22.20 7.42
N GLN A 260 -10.29 -23.14 6.52
CA GLN A 260 -9.91 -24.54 6.65
C GLN A 260 -8.39 -24.79 6.63
N ILE A 261 -7.63 -23.91 5.98
CA ILE A 261 -6.16 -23.94 5.96
C ILE A 261 -5.60 -23.24 7.20
N VAL A 262 -6.11 -22.05 7.50
CA VAL A 262 -5.71 -21.21 8.63
C VAL A 262 -5.82 -21.95 9.97
N SER A 263 -6.83 -22.79 10.13
CA SER A 263 -7.02 -23.57 11.36
C SER A 263 -5.95 -24.65 11.60
N GLN A 264 -5.16 -25.01 10.57
CA GLN A 264 -4.22 -26.14 10.62
C GLN A 264 -2.78 -25.75 10.29
N THR A 265 -2.57 -24.79 9.39
CA THR A 265 -1.25 -24.38 8.90
C THR A 265 -0.30 -23.94 10.01
N THR A 266 1.00 -24.08 9.79
CA THR A 266 2.05 -23.50 10.64
C THR A 266 2.74 -22.31 9.98
N VAL A 267 2.35 -21.96 8.75
CA VAL A 267 2.98 -20.92 7.94
C VAL A 267 2.51 -19.54 8.42
N PRO A 268 3.43 -18.62 8.76
CA PRO A 268 3.11 -17.23 9.03
C PRO A 268 2.41 -16.53 7.85
N MET A 269 1.42 -15.68 8.14
CA MET A 269 0.63 -15.01 7.10
C MET A 269 0.37 -13.54 7.40
N ILE A 270 0.47 -12.70 6.38
CA ILE A 270 0.13 -11.28 6.40
C ILE A 270 -1.04 -11.00 5.46
N TRP A 271 -2.08 -10.34 5.99
CA TRP A 271 -3.26 -9.90 5.24
C TRP A 271 -3.17 -8.41 4.91
N CYS A 272 -3.42 -8.08 3.64
CA CYS A 272 -3.45 -6.73 3.10
C CYS A 272 -4.80 -6.52 2.41
N LEU A 273 -5.75 -5.90 3.12
CA LEU A 273 -7.12 -5.72 2.65
C LEU A 273 -7.39 -4.29 2.23
N ALA A 274 -8.52 -4.03 1.58
CA ALA A 274 -8.94 -2.69 1.23
C ALA A 274 -10.27 -2.35 1.91
N GLN A 275 -10.38 -1.15 2.46
CA GLN A 275 -11.48 -0.78 3.36
C GLN A 275 -12.85 -0.82 2.67
N ASN A 276 -12.94 -0.39 1.41
CA ASN A 276 -14.19 -0.33 0.65
C ASN A 276 -14.44 -1.60 -0.18
N ASP A 277 -13.59 -2.63 -0.06
CA ASP A 277 -13.72 -3.93 -0.71
C ASP A 277 -14.81 -4.80 -0.05
N VAL A 278 -16.02 -4.26 -0.01
CA VAL A 278 -17.22 -4.81 0.65
C VAL A 278 -18.40 -4.95 -0.31
N ASN A 279 -18.26 -4.48 -1.55
CA ASN A 279 -19.35 -4.45 -2.52
C ASN A 279 -19.72 -5.84 -3.04
N GLU A 280 -18.72 -6.68 -3.33
CA GLU A 280 -18.94 -8.07 -3.75
C GLU A 280 -19.12 -9.02 -2.56
N ASP A 281 -18.44 -8.73 -1.45
CA ASP A 281 -18.46 -9.53 -0.24
C ASP A 281 -18.28 -8.60 0.98
N PRO A 282 -19.36 -8.31 1.72
CA PRO A 282 -19.30 -7.40 2.87
C PRO A 282 -18.65 -8.01 4.11
N THR A 283 -18.42 -9.34 4.16
CA THR A 283 -17.84 -10.02 5.33
C THR A 283 -16.33 -10.20 5.18
N ARG A 284 -15.77 -10.07 3.98
CA ARG A 284 -14.35 -10.20 3.63
C ARG A 284 -13.37 -9.68 4.68
N ASN A 285 -13.52 -8.42 5.10
CA ASN A 285 -12.61 -7.78 6.07
C ASN A 285 -12.72 -8.37 7.47
N THR A 286 -13.95 -8.69 7.91
CA THR A 286 -14.22 -9.31 9.21
C THR A 286 -13.75 -10.77 9.24
N GLU A 287 -13.92 -11.51 8.15
CA GLU A 287 -13.45 -12.89 8.01
C GLU A 287 -11.92 -12.96 8.01
N ALA A 288 -11.24 -12.04 7.33
CA ALA A 288 -9.79 -11.94 7.36
C ALA A 288 -9.28 -11.67 8.80
N ALA A 289 -9.94 -10.78 9.54
CA ALA A 289 -9.62 -10.53 10.94
C ALA A 289 -9.82 -11.78 11.82
N THR A 290 -10.87 -12.56 11.55
CA THR A 290 -11.15 -13.83 12.23
C THR A 290 -10.07 -14.88 11.94
N ASN A 291 -9.68 -15.02 10.67
CA ASN A 291 -8.60 -15.92 10.26
C ASN A 291 -7.25 -15.51 10.85
N ARG A 292 -6.93 -14.21 10.84
CA ARG A 292 -5.74 -13.66 11.49
C ARG A 292 -5.71 -13.98 12.99
N ASN A 293 -6.82 -13.76 13.69
CA ASN A 293 -6.93 -14.11 15.12
C ASN A 293 -6.77 -15.61 15.37
N THR A 294 -7.25 -16.46 14.46
CA THR A 294 -7.09 -17.91 14.54
C THR A 294 -5.61 -18.32 14.51
N LEU A 295 -4.79 -17.72 13.63
CA LEU A 295 -3.33 -17.94 13.66
C LEU A 295 -2.67 -17.35 14.91
N ALA A 296 -3.05 -16.14 15.29
CA ALA A 296 -2.48 -15.46 16.46
C ALA A 296 -2.68 -16.29 17.74
N ASN A 297 -3.88 -16.85 17.94
CA ASN A 297 -4.23 -17.69 19.08
C ASN A 297 -3.43 -19.01 19.12
N ARG A 298 -2.88 -19.42 17.97
CA ARG A 298 -2.00 -20.60 17.85
C ARG A 298 -0.51 -20.24 17.96
N GLY A 299 -0.18 -18.97 18.24
CA GLY A 299 1.20 -18.49 18.35
C GLY A 299 1.95 -18.40 17.02
N ILE A 300 1.23 -18.38 15.89
CA ILE A 300 1.83 -18.32 14.55
C ILE A 300 1.95 -16.85 14.13
N GLY A 301 3.12 -16.49 13.56
CA GLY A 301 3.42 -15.14 13.10
C GLY A 301 2.35 -14.60 12.16
N THR A 302 1.84 -13.41 12.44
CA THR A 302 0.70 -12.89 11.70
C THR A 302 0.58 -11.37 11.74
N ALA A 303 0.04 -10.77 10.67
CA ALA A 303 -0.25 -9.35 10.58
C ALA A 303 -1.50 -9.09 9.72
N LEU A 304 -2.23 -8.02 10.00
CA LEU A 304 -3.38 -7.57 9.21
C LEU A 304 -3.32 -6.05 9.05
N TYR A 305 -3.42 -5.59 7.81
CA TYR A 305 -3.53 -4.19 7.44
C TYR A 305 -4.73 -3.98 6.53
N ILE A 306 -5.48 -2.91 6.78
CA ILE A 306 -6.62 -2.49 5.96
C ILE A 306 -6.27 -1.13 5.36
N ASN A 307 -6.19 -1.07 4.03
CA ASN A 307 -5.88 0.14 3.29
C ASN A 307 -7.12 1.05 3.25
N PRO A 308 -7.07 2.27 3.83
CA PRO A 308 -8.18 3.19 3.74
C PRO A 308 -8.26 3.84 2.34
N PRO A 309 -9.40 4.44 1.97
CA PRO A 309 -9.47 5.28 0.79
C PRO A 309 -8.47 6.43 0.89
N SER A 310 -7.98 6.90 -0.24
CA SER A 310 -7.04 8.00 -0.33
C SER A 310 -7.44 8.97 -1.45
N PRO A 311 -7.02 10.25 -1.34
CA PRO A 311 -7.25 11.21 -2.40
C PRO A 311 -6.58 10.75 -3.70
N VAL A 312 -7.17 11.10 -4.85
CA VAL A 312 -6.48 10.91 -6.13
C VAL A 312 -5.36 11.95 -6.24
N TYR A 313 -5.58 13.21 -5.86
CA TYR A 313 -4.62 14.31 -6.04
C TYR A 313 -4.09 14.46 -7.50
N PRO A 314 -3.44 15.59 -7.83
CA PRO A 314 -3.03 15.85 -9.22
C PRO A 314 -1.97 14.89 -9.79
N TYR A 315 -1.24 14.16 -8.95
CA TYR A 315 -0.03 13.43 -9.36
C TYR A 315 -0.11 11.90 -9.18
N ARG A 316 -1.23 11.35 -8.69
CA ARG A 316 -1.37 9.89 -8.52
C ARG A 316 -1.17 9.12 -9.81
N LEU A 317 -1.72 9.64 -10.91
CA LEU A 317 -1.71 8.96 -12.22
C LEU A 317 -0.36 9.08 -12.94
N TRP A 318 0.58 9.90 -12.43
CA TRP A 318 1.96 9.97 -12.94
C TRP A 318 2.73 8.64 -12.75
N ARG A 319 2.23 7.76 -11.88
CA ARG A 319 2.81 6.42 -11.71
C ARG A 319 2.56 5.51 -12.91
N ILE A 320 1.58 5.81 -13.76
CA ILE A 320 1.25 5.01 -14.94
C ILE A 320 2.29 5.27 -16.03
N ALA A 321 2.86 4.20 -16.59
CA ALA A 321 3.83 4.31 -17.67
C ALA A 321 3.23 5.06 -18.87
N GLY A 322 3.93 6.10 -19.35
CA GLY A 322 3.47 6.94 -20.46
C GLY A 322 2.62 8.15 -20.06
N ILE A 323 2.30 8.30 -18.76
CA ILE A 323 1.66 9.51 -18.22
C ILE A 323 2.71 10.28 -17.43
N ASP A 324 3.01 11.52 -17.83
CA ASP A 324 3.90 12.40 -17.06
C ASP A 324 3.12 13.21 -15.99
N SER A 325 3.84 14.07 -15.24
CA SER A 325 3.21 14.89 -14.20
C SER A 325 2.14 15.85 -14.74
N ALA A 326 2.29 16.32 -15.98
CA ALA A 326 1.34 17.24 -16.61
C ALA A 326 0.09 16.47 -17.08
N GLY A 327 0.28 15.29 -17.66
CA GLY A 327 -0.78 14.36 -18.03
C GLY A 327 -1.61 13.92 -16.84
N SER A 328 -0.97 13.54 -15.74
CA SER A 328 -1.66 13.21 -14.49
C SER A 328 -2.55 14.36 -14.01
N ARG A 329 -2.02 15.58 -14.02
CA ARG A 329 -2.77 16.78 -13.61
C ARG A 329 -3.94 17.07 -14.56
N LEU A 330 -3.76 16.85 -15.86
CA LEU A 330 -4.80 17.00 -16.87
C LEU A 330 -5.97 16.04 -16.61
N ILE A 331 -5.67 14.77 -16.35
CA ILE A 331 -6.69 13.75 -16.05
C ILE A 331 -7.39 14.05 -14.72
N TYR A 332 -6.62 14.37 -13.66
CA TYR A 332 -7.16 14.78 -12.37
C TYR A 332 -8.13 15.95 -12.50
N ASN A 333 -7.76 17.00 -13.23
CA ASN A 333 -8.62 18.17 -13.43
C ASN A 333 -9.93 17.80 -14.14
N ALA A 334 -9.88 16.88 -15.12
CA ALA A 334 -11.06 16.40 -15.81
C ALA A 334 -11.99 15.59 -14.90
N LEU A 335 -11.44 14.72 -14.04
CA LEU A 335 -12.22 14.01 -13.03
C LEU A 335 -12.87 14.98 -12.04
N LYS A 336 -12.11 15.97 -11.55
CA LYS A 336 -12.57 16.97 -10.58
C LYS A 336 -13.68 17.85 -11.15
N SER A 337 -13.50 18.41 -12.34
CA SER A 337 -14.47 19.33 -12.96
C SER A 337 -15.79 18.65 -13.34
N ASN A 338 -15.76 17.33 -13.53
CA ASN A 338 -16.95 16.52 -13.81
C ASN A 338 -17.55 15.84 -12.56
N GLY A 339 -17.12 16.23 -11.35
CA GLY A 339 -17.76 15.81 -10.11
C GLY A 339 -17.41 14.40 -9.61
N TYR A 340 -16.38 13.76 -10.18
CA TYR A 340 -15.92 12.44 -9.73
C TYR A 340 -15.06 12.51 -8.46
N LEU A 341 -14.63 13.70 -8.06
CA LEU A 341 -13.83 13.95 -6.87
C LEU A 341 -14.52 14.96 -5.95
N ASP A 342 -14.62 14.65 -4.66
CA ASP A 342 -15.22 15.53 -3.64
C ASP A 342 -14.32 16.72 -3.29
N GLY A 343 -14.72 17.57 -2.35
CA GLY A 343 -13.93 18.74 -1.93
C GLY A 343 -12.53 18.43 -1.38
N LYS A 344 -12.25 17.17 -1.01
CA LYS A 344 -10.97 16.68 -0.49
C LYS A 344 -10.24 15.75 -1.47
N ASP A 345 -10.70 15.69 -2.72
CA ASP A 345 -10.17 14.89 -3.83
C ASP A 345 -10.36 13.37 -3.67
N TYR A 346 -11.30 12.94 -2.83
CA TYR A 346 -11.72 11.55 -2.75
C TYR A 346 -12.74 11.24 -3.84
N LEU A 347 -12.69 10.01 -4.35
CA LEU A 347 -13.66 9.52 -5.32
C LEU A 347 -15.08 9.48 -4.73
N THR A 348 -16.02 10.09 -5.44
CA THR A 348 -17.45 10.14 -5.04
C THR A 348 -18.24 8.90 -5.48
N ILE A 349 -17.66 8.11 -6.38
CA ILE A 349 -18.24 6.88 -6.92
C ILE A 349 -17.22 5.75 -6.78
N ASN A 350 -17.73 4.51 -6.78
CA ASN A 350 -16.89 3.35 -6.94
C ASN A 350 -16.48 3.20 -8.43
N PRO A 351 -15.19 3.36 -8.79
CA PRO A 351 -14.75 3.34 -10.18
C PRO A 351 -14.78 1.95 -10.83
N LYS A 352 -14.90 0.87 -10.03
CA LYS A 352 -15.03 -0.51 -10.53
C LYS A 352 -16.45 -0.83 -10.96
N THR A 353 -17.45 -0.42 -10.19
CA THR A 353 -18.85 -0.70 -10.50
C THR A 353 -19.48 0.36 -11.40
N THR A 354 -18.91 1.57 -11.42
CA THR A 354 -19.38 2.69 -12.24
C THR A 354 -18.25 3.21 -13.14
N THR A 355 -18.36 3.03 -14.46
CA THR A 355 -17.31 3.35 -15.44
C THR A 355 -17.53 4.66 -16.21
N THR A 356 -18.51 5.48 -15.82
CA THR A 356 -18.84 6.74 -16.50
C THR A 356 -17.69 7.75 -16.49
N TRP A 357 -16.76 7.62 -15.55
CA TRP A 357 -15.53 8.42 -15.47
C TRP A 357 -14.64 8.27 -16.73
N THR A 358 -14.73 7.15 -17.45
CA THR A 358 -13.94 6.91 -18.67
C THR A 358 -14.24 7.94 -19.77
N ALA A 359 -15.48 8.42 -19.83
CA ALA A 359 -15.93 9.37 -20.86
C ALA A 359 -15.35 10.78 -20.69
N VAL A 360 -14.85 11.13 -19.49
CA VAL A 360 -14.27 12.45 -19.22
C VAL A 360 -12.75 12.46 -19.30
N ILE A 361 -12.11 11.31 -19.51
CA ILE A 361 -10.66 11.24 -19.65
C ILE A 361 -10.26 11.94 -20.96
N PRO A 362 -9.31 12.88 -20.93
CA PRO A 362 -8.90 13.62 -22.12
C PRO A 362 -7.93 12.82 -22.99
N ALA A 363 -7.92 13.11 -24.30
CA ALA A 363 -6.89 12.60 -25.20
C ALA A 363 -5.48 13.09 -24.80
N PRO A 364 -4.42 12.28 -24.99
CA PRO A 364 -4.41 10.93 -25.56
C PRO A 364 -4.74 9.82 -24.54
N TYR A 365 -5.03 10.16 -23.29
CA TYR A 365 -5.20 9.20 -22.19
C TYR A 365 -6.56 8.47 -22.18
N ASN A 366 -7.45 8.83 -23.09
CA ASN A 366 -8.72 8.15 -23.33
C ASN A 366 -8.60 6.89 -24.20
N ALA A 367 -7.39 6.54 -24.65
CA ALA A 367 -7.15 5.27 -25.33
C ALA A 367 -7.32 4.09 -24.36
N ASN A 368 -7.86 2.97 -24.86
CA ASN A 368 -8.16 1.77 -24.06
C ASN A 368 -6.97 1.27 -23.23
N PHE A 369 -5.73 1.43 -23.75
CA PHE A 369 -4.51 1.07 -23.01
C PHE A 369 -4.39 1.81 -21.67
N TYR A 370 -4.64 3.13 -21.65
CA TYR A 370 -4.54 3.93 -20.43
C TYR A 370 -5.76 3.81 -19.53
N LEU A 371 -6.96 3.61 -20.10
CA LEU A 371 -8.19 3.51 -19.31
C LEU A 371 -8.13 2.35 -18.30
N GLY A 372 -7.55 1.20 -18.66
CA GLY A 372 -7.36 0.10 -17.71
C GLY A 372 -6.51 0.51 -16.51
N ASP A 373 -5.33 1.08 -16.76
CA ASP A 373 -4.39 1.49 -15.72
C ASP A 373 -4.91 2.65 -14.86
N ILE A 374 -5.61 3.62 -15.47
CA ILE A 374 -6.28 4.69 -14.74
C ILE A 374 -7.35 4.09 -13.83
N GLY A 375 -8.20 3.20 -14.33
CA GLY A 375 -9.24 2.54 -13.54
C GLY A 375 -8.65 1.76 -12.36
N ASP A 376 -7.52 1.08 -12.57
CA ASP A 376 -6.78 0.37 -11.52
C ASP A 376 -6.26 1.32 -10.43
N GLN A 377 -5.71 2.48 -10.81
CA GLN A 377 -5.26 3.50 -9.86
C GLN A 377 -6.43 4.12 -9.09
N LEU A 378 -7.55 4.41 -9.77
CA LEU A 378 -8.76 4.92 -9.11
C LEU A 378 -9.32 3.89 -8.14
N ALA A 379 -9.35 2.60 -8.51
CA ALA A 379 -9.78 1.52 -7.61
C ALA A 379 -8.88 1.39 -6.38
N ALA A 380 -7.56 1.54 -6.53
CA ALA A 380 -6.62 1.58 -5.40
C ALA A 380 -6.87 2.79 -4.48
N CYS A 381 -7.10 3.99 -5.04
CA CYS A 381 -7.48 5.19 -4.28
C CYS A 381 -8.83 5.03 -3.57
N TYR A 382 -9.82 4.40 -4.20
CA TYR A 382 -11.11 4.11 -3.57
C TYR A 382 -11.01 3.03 -2.48
N ALA A 383 -9.87 2.34 -2.38
CA ALA A 383 -9.68 1.15 -1.55
C ALA A 383 -10.69 0.02 -1.88
N GLU A 384 -10.87 -0.23 -3.17
CA GLU A 384 -11.71 -1.31 -3.71
C GLU A 384 -10.91 -2.60 -3.95
N HIS A 385 -11.57 -3.66 -4.45
CA HIS A 385 -11.00 -4.95 -4.85
C HIS A 385 -9.90 -4.88 -5.95
N LYS A 386 -8.71 -4.38 -5.60
CA LYS A 386 -7.57 -4.26 -6.50
C LYS A 386 -6.25 -4.43 -5.74
N PHE A 387 -5.26 -5.05 -6.37
CA PHE A 387 -3.90 -5.09 -5.83
C PHE A 387 -3.31 -3.67 -5.75
N TYR A 388 -2.60 -3.38 -4.66
CA TYR A 388 -1.99 -2.09 -4.40
C TYR A 388 -0.62 -2.29 -3.72
N SER A 389 0.33 -1.38 -3.97
CA SER A 389 1.71 -1.51 -3.46
C SER A 389 1.95 -0.84 -2.10
N ASP A 390 0.96 -0.15 -1.56
CA ASP A 390 1.04 0.64 -0.32
C ASP A 390 1.54 -0.16 0.90
N PHE A 391 1.26 -1.47 0.95
CA PHE A 391 1.73 -2.38 2.01
C PHE A 391 2.87 -3.30 1.57
N GLY A 392 3.47 -3.09 0.40
CA GLY A 392 4.58 -3.90 -0.10
C GLY A 392 5.75 -3.95 0.86
N ASN A 393 6.14 -2.81 1.43
CA ASN A 393 7.20 -2.74 2.44
C ASN A 393 6.86 -3.54 3.72
N LYS A 394 5.58 -3.60 4.11
CA LYS A 394 5.12 -4.36 5.29
C LYS A 394 5.20 -5.86 5.03
N VAL A 395 4.82 -6.30 3.83
CA VAL A 395 4.96 -7.70 3.39
C VAL A 395 6.42 -8.12 3.34
N ILE A 396 7.29 -7.29 2.74
CA ILE A 396 8.73 -7.58 2.67
C ILE A 396 9.36 -7.66 4.06
N LYS A 397 9.03 -6.72 4.97
CA LYS A 397 9.49 -6.77 6.37
C LYS A 397 8.96 -7.99 7.11
N PHE A 398 7.73 -8.41 6.83
CA PHE A 398 7.16 -9.63 7.39
C PHE A 398 7.92 -10.87 6.92
N PHE A 399 8.27 -10.96 5.64
CA PHE A 399 9.09 -12.05 5.10
C PHE A 399 10.50 -12.05 5.70
N ASP A 400 11.12 -10.87 5.85
CA ASP A 400 12.43 -10.72 6.48
C ASP A 400 12.45 -11.22 7.94
N ALA A 401 11.35 -11.06 8.67
CA ALA A 401 11.19 -11.57 10.04
C ALA A 401 11.01 -13.10 10.11
N HIS A 402 10.80 -13.76 8.97
CA HIS A 402 10.55 -15.20 8.83
C HIS A 402 11.56 -15.89 7.89
N PHE A 403 12.74 -15.28 7.73
CA PHE A 403 13.87 -15.80 6.95
C PHE A 403 14.48 -17.08 7.54
#